data_AF-A0A378QZE2-F1
#
_entry.id   AF-A0A378QZE2-F1
#
_cell.length_a   1.000
_cell.length_b   1.000
_cell.length_c   1.000
_cell.angle_alpha   90.00
_cell.angle_beta   90.00
_cell.angle_gamma   90.00
#
_symmetry.space_group_name_H-M   'P 1'
#
loop_
_entity.id
_entity.type
_entity.pdbx_description
1 polymer ?
#
loop_
_entity_poly.entity_id
_entity_poly.type
_entity_poly.pdbx_seq_one_letter_code
_entity_poly.pdbx_strand_id
1 'polypeptide(L)'
;MLNIRLLFDRYVIKHDGLDDRDDWYIYQFKKSNSENSSNYHANTFEDLAKDRQIKLLQTMFHYSFTAKNYKYWLFAYLKWLNDESKLQLEDCPKTGKAVILSADENIKFLENLCDKFYINRFYNDGKGDEYFDLIYKDEIKAIINCDFLNKGTAVENFIFNRLDYILWKSLKDNQITDCDKDIFTENMFTDDHFTKEKVSKFIKDAFKFTSRNSVEHYYPQNPINGEKLSDNDDENGKILNNFGNLCLINHSQNSSLNNRMPDEKKSGYKDNVARHQSLSIKQILMFTYKDWDKDSIQEHGEKMIQLLNEKIST
;
A
#
# COMPACT_ATOMS: atom_id res chain seq x y z
N MET A 1 17.99 -9.20 -24.70
CA MET A 1 17.74 -7.81 -24.25
C MET A 1 16.46 -7.20 -24.79
N LEU A 2 16.14 -7.33 -26.09
CA LEU A 2 14.94 -6.70 -26.68
C LEU A 2 13.62 -7.09 -26.00
N ASN A 3 13.43 -8.38 -25.66
CA ASN A 3 12.21 -8.85 -24.98
C ASN A 3 11.98 -8.16 -23.63
N ILE A 4 13.02 -8.10 -22.79
CA ILE A 4 12.94 -7.47 -21.46
C ILE A 4 12.59 -5.98 -21.58
N ARG A 5 13.15 -5.28 -22.58
CA ARG A 5 12.81 -3.86 -22.81
C ARG A 5 11.34 -3.69 -23.19
N LEU A 6 10.83 -4.56 -24.05
CA LEU A 6 9.42 -4.55 -24.45
C LEU A 6 8.49 -4.82 -23.26
N LEU A 7 8.83 -5.79 -22.41
CA LEU A 7 8.08 -6.13 -21.20
C LEU A 7 8.09 -4.97 -20.19
N PHE A 8 9.27 -4.38 -19.95
CA PHE A 8 9.39 -3.18 -19.14
C PHE A 8 8.49 -2.06 -19.67
N ASP A 9 8.53 -1.84 -20.99
CA ASP A 9 7.79 -0.75 -21.59
C ASP A 9 6.27 -0.92 -21.51
N ARG A 10 5.77 -2.17 -21.49
CA ARG A 10 4.34 -2.49 -21.44
C ARG A 10 3.79 -2.61 -20.03
N TYR A 11 4.54 -3.20 -19.11
CA TYR A 11 3.98 -3.70 -17.85
C TYR A 11 4.44 -2.91 -16.63
N VAL A 12 5.54 -2.16 -16.72
CA VAL A 12 6.09 -1.43 -15.58
C VAL A 12 5.52 -0.01 -15.54
N ILE A 13 5.14 0.44 -14.33
CA ILE A 13 4.70 1.82 -14.09
C ILE A 13 5.77 2.83 -14.51
N LYS A 14 5.31 3.94 -15.07
CA LYS A 14 6.14 5.07 -15.48
C LYS A 14 5.52 6.38 -15.02
N HIS A 15 6.37 7.38 -14.93
CA HIS A 15 6.04 8.77 -14.63
C HIS A 15 6.62 9.60 -15.79
N ASP A 16 5.79 10.29 -16.55
CA ASP A 16 6.17 11.03 -17.76
C ASP A 16 6.30 12.50 -17.44
N GLY A 17 5.68 12.96 -16.34
CA GLY A 17 5.63 14.38 -16.01
C GLY A 17 4.98 15.21 -17.13
N LEU A 18 4.21 14.56 -18.00
CA LEU A 18 3.53 15.18 -19.15
C LEU A 18 2.05 15.44 -18.86
N ASP A 19 1.47 14.79 -17.85
CA ASP A 19 0.12 15.10 -17.36
C ASP A 19 0.22 16.00 -16.13
N ASP A 20 -0.62 17.04 -16.06
CA ASP A 20 -0.67 18.03 -14.96
C ASP A 20 -1.07 17.41 -13.59
N ARG A 21 -1.27 16.09 -13.56
CA ARG A 21 -1.80 15.32 -12.42
C ARG A 21 -0.76 14.51 -11.64
N ASP A 22 0.52 14.47 -12.08
CA ASP A 22 1.59 13.68 -11.43
C ASP A 22 1.15 12.23 -11.15
N ASP A 23 0.52 11.58 -12.14
CA ASP A 23 -0.03 10.22 -12.02
C ASP A 23 0.84 9.16 -12.71
N TRP A 24 0.79 7.94 -12.17
CA TRP A 24 1.51 6.78 -12.71
C TRP A 24 0.72 6.08 -13.81
N TYR A 25 1.38 5.74 -14.91
CA TYR A 25 0.75 5.04 -16.04
C TYR A 25 1.47 3.74 -16.40
N ILE A 26 0.69 2.85 -17.01
CA ILE A 26 1.15 1.61 -17.64
C ILE A 26 0.55 1.63 -19.05
N TYR A 27 1.31 2.15 -20.00
CA TYR A 27 0.84 2.34 -21.37
C TYR A 27 1.57 1.45 -22.36
N GLN A 28 0.81 1.02 -23.35
CA GLN A 28 1.32 0.41 -24.57
C GLN A 28 1.06 1.33 -25.76
N PHE A 29 1.96 1.28 -26.73
CA PHE A 29 1.76 1.94 -28.02
C PHE A 29 0.80 1.10 -28.86
N LYS A 30 -0.34 1.69 -29.25
CA LYS A 30 -1.33 1.07 -30.13
C LYS A 30 -1.27 1.72 -31.51
N LYS A 31 -1.21 0.87 -32.55
CA LYS A 31 -1.37 1.33 -33.93
C LYS A 31 -2.83 1.66 -34.18
N SER A 32 -3.11 2.80 -34.79
CA SER A 32 -4.49 3.11 -35.16
C SER A 32 -4.97 2.24 -36.32
N ASN A 33 -6.24 1.85 -36.29
CA ASN A 33 -6.89 1.10 -37.36
C ASN A 33 -7.33 1.99 -38.54
N SER A 34 -7.33 3.31 -38.38
CA SER A 34 -7.68 4.27 -39.45
C SER A 34 -6.41 4.90 -40.03
N GLU A 35 -6.30 4.86 -41.36
CA GLU A 35 -5.15 5.39 -42.12
C GLU A 35 -4.89 6.89 -41.86
N ASN A 36 -5.91 7.64 -41.44
CA ASN A 36 -5.84 9.08 -41.18
C ASN A 36 -5.62 9.46 -39.71
N SER A 37 -5.36 8.48 -38.83
CA SER A 37 -5.20 8.74 -37.40
C SER A 37 -3.82 8.34 -36.91
N SER A 38 -3.22 9.23 -36.12
CA SER A 38 -1.94 8.96 -35.48
C SER A 38 -2.06 7.77 -34.53
N ASN A 39 -0.98 7.00 -34.43
CA ASN A 39 -0.83 6.01 -33.37
C ASN A 39 -0.92 6.70 -32.00
N TYR A 40 -1.37 5.96 -30.99
CA TYR A 40 -1.66 6.52 -29.68
C TYR A 40 -1.17 5.61 -28.55
N HIS A 41 -1.04 6.19 -27.37
CA HIS A 41 -0.78 5.45 -26.13
C HIS A 41 -2.10 5.10 -25.46
N ALA A 42 -2.24 3.87 -24.99
CA ALA A 42 -3.41 3.41 -24.25
C ALA A 42 -2.97 2.53 -23.08
N ASN A 43 -3.86 2.35 -22.08
CA ASN A 43 -3.64 1.39 -21.00
C ASN A 43 -3.27 0.02 -21.57
N THR A 44 -2.28 -0.61 -20.95
CA THR A 44 -1.88 -1.97 -21.29
C THR A 44 -3.00 -2.95 -20.98
N PHE A 45 -3.71 -2.75 -19.88
CA PHE A 45 -4.83 -3.58 -19.45
C PHE A 45 -6.17 -2.87 -19.78
N GLU A 46 -7.09 -3.59 -20.43
CA GLU A 46 -8.37 -3.02 -20.88
C GLU A 46 -9.36 -2.84 -19.71
N ASP A 47 -9.31 -3.73 -18.73
CA ASP A 47 -10.06 -3.62 -17.48
C ASP A 47 -9.44 -2.53 -16.60
N LEU A 48 -10.12 -1.38 -16.50
CA LEU A 48 -9.64 -0.21 -15.75
C LEU A 48 -9.53 -0.47 -14.23
N ALA A 49 -10.35 -1.38 -13.68
CA ALA A 49 -10.27 -1.72 -12.26
C ALA A 49 -9.01 -2.53 -11.97
N LYS A 50 -8.70 -3.52 -12.82
CA LYS A 50 -7.45 -4.31 -12.72
C LYS A 50 -6.21 -3.49 -13.07
N ASP A 51 -6.29 -2.62 -14.08
CA ASP A 51 -5.22 -1.68 -14.43
C ASP A 51 -4.84 -0.81 -13.21
N ARG A 52 -5.85 -0.25 -12.52
CA ARG A 52 -5.65 0.50 -11.29
C ARG A 52 -5.05 -0.35 -10.17
N GLN A 53 -5.53 -1.58 -9.98
CA GLN A 53 -4.97 -2.48 -8.97
C GLN A 53 -3.47 -2.76 -9.19
N ILE A 54 -3.08 -3.00 -10.44
CA ILE A 54 -1.69 -3.23 -10.82
C ILE A 54 -0.85 -1.97 -10.59
N LYS A 55 -1.37 -0.78 -10.94
CA LYS A 55 -0.72 0.50 -10.63
C LYS A 55 -0.52 0.69 -9.14
N LEU A 56 -1.53 0.39 -8.31
CA LEU A 56 -1.44 0.48 -6.86
C LEU A 56 -0.41 -0.50 -6.28
N LEU A 57 -0.38 -1.75 -6.73
CA LEU A 57 0.64 -2.73 -6.31
C LEU A 57 2.06 -2.28 -6.65
N GLN A 58 2.29 -1.83 -7.89
CA GLN A 58 3.62 -1.39 -8.30
C GLN A 58 4.04 -0.10 -7.58
N THR A 59 3.13 0.85 -7.39
CA THR A 59 3.42 2.10 -6.66
C THR A 59 3.61 1.85 -5.16
N MET A 60 2.87 0.94 -4.55
CA MET A 60 3.10 0.45 -3.18
C MET A 60 4.55 -0.01 -3.03
N PHE A 61 5.05 -0.89 -3.90
CA PHE A 61 6.46 -1.29 -3.86
C PHE A 61 7.41 -0.13 -4.14
N HIS A 62 7.11 0.71 -5.13
CA HIS A 62 7.96 1.85 -5.49
C HIS A 62 8.21 2.79 -4.31
N TYR A 63 7.16 3.14 -3.56
CA TYR A 63 7.24 4.07 -2.43
C TYR A 63 7.66 3.41 -1.12
N SER A 64 7.66 2.08 -1.05
CA SER A 64 8.15 1.35 0.12
C SER A 64 9.67 1.35 0.24
N PHE A 65 10.38 1.35 -0.89
CA PHE A 65 11.85 1.29 -0.92
C PHE A 65 12.42 2.64 -1.35
N THR A 66 12.65 3.50 -0.36
CA THR A 66 13.08 4.91 -0.55
C THR A 66 14.50 5.05 -1.09
N ALA A 67 15.35 4.06 -0.89
CA ALA A 67 16.72 4.07 -1.40
C ALA A 67 16.76 3.80 -2.91
N LYS A 68 17.52 4.62 -3.63
CA LYS A 68 17.61 4.63 -5.10
C LYS A 68 18.07 3.29 -5.70
N ASN A 69 18.81 2.48 -4.95
CA ASN A 69 19.46 1.26 -5.44
C ASN A 69 18.60 0.00 -5.23
N TYR A 70 17.54 0.06 -4.42
CA TYR A 70 16.77 -1.11 -4.03
C TYR A 70 15.51 -1.22 -4.86
N LYS A 71 15.64 -1.87 -6.02
CA LYS A 71 14.53 -2.19 -6.93
C LYS A 71 14.31 -3.70 -7.04
N TYR A 72 14.33 -4.38 -5.89
CA TYR A 72 14.12 -5.83 -5.79
C TYR A 72 12.79 -6.27 -6.40
N TRP A 73 11.72 -5.52 -6.13
CA TRP A 73 10.40 -5.81 -6.70
C TRP A 73 10.39 -5.71 -8.22
N LEU A 74 11.08 -4.71 -8.78
CA LEU A 74 11.16 -4.49 -10.23
C LEU A 74 11.97 -5.61 -10.89
N PHE A 75 13.07 -6.02 -10.25
CA PHE A 75 13.85 -7.16 -10.70
C PHE A 75 13.02 -8.45 -10.68
N ALA A 76 12.33 -8.74 -9.56
CA ALA A 76 11.45 -9.90 -9.42
C ALA A 76 10.36 -9.92 -10.51
N TYR A 77 9.72 -8.77 -10.72
CA TYR A 77 8.64 -8.61 -11.69
C TYR A 77 9.14 -8.76 -13.13
N LEU A 78 10.24 -8.13 -13.52
CA LEU A 78 10.84 -8.30 -14.85
C LEU A 78 11.34 -9.72 -15.09
N LYS A 79 11.89 -10.38 -14.06
CA LYS A 79 12.29 -11.77 -14.14
C LYS A 79 11.06 -12.64 -14.45
N TRP A 80 10.00 -12.52 -13.66
CA TRP A 80 8.76 -13.26 -13.88
C TRP A 80 8.15 -12.99 -15.25
N LEU A 81 7.98 -11.72 -15.64
CA LEU A 81 7.49 -11.33 -16.97
C LEU A 81 8.30 -11.98 -18.10
N ASN A 82 9.62 -12.03 -17.97
CA ASN A 82 10.50 -12.65 -18.96
C ASN A 82 10.37 -14.17 -19.00
N ASP A 83 10.20 -14.82 -17.85
CA ASP A 83 10.08 -16.27 -17.76
C ASP A 83 8.71 -16.72 -18.31
N GLU A 84 7.61 -16.08 -17.93
CA GLU A 84 6.29 -16.30 -18.53
C GLU A 84 6.28 -16.03 -20.03
N SER A 85 6.93 -14.93 -20.45
CA SER A 85 7.07 -14.62 -21.87
C SER A 85 7.82 -15.69 -22.63
N LYS A 86 8.81 -16.37 -22.05
CA LYS A 86 9.51 -17.47 -22.72
C LYS A 86 8.63 -18.70 -22.83
N LEU A 87 7.95 -19.07 -21.75
CA LEU A 87 7.03 -20.21 -21.72
C LEU A 87 5.93 -20.07 -22.80
N GLN A 88 5.30 -18.90 -22.91
CA GLN A 88 4.28 -18.68 -23.94
C GLN A 88 4.83 -18.64 -25.37
N LEU A 89 6.14 -18.39 -25.56
CA LEU A 89 6.78 -18.40 -26.87
C LEU A 89 7.22 -19.80 -27.32
N GLU A 90 7.44 -20.74 -26.40
CA GLU A 90 7.80 -22.13 -26.71
C GLU A 90 6.72 -22.81 -27.58
N ASP A 91 5.44 -22.49 -27.33
CA ASP A 91 4.28 -22.99 -28.09
C ASP A 91 3.87 -22.10 -29.27
N CYS A 92 4.54 -20.96 -29.51
CA CYS A 92 4.12 -19.97 -30.50
C CYS A 92 5.14 -19.72 -31.64
N PRO A 93 5.42 -20.69 -32.55
CA PRO A 93 6.36 -20.46 -33.64
C PRO A 93 5.76 -19.69 -34.84
N LYS A 94 4.44 -19.40 -34.89
CA LYS A 94 3.75 -19.16 -36.19
C LYS A 94 3.05 -17.81 -36.38
N THR A 95 2.95 -16.93 -35.40
CA THR A 95 2.11 -15.73 -35.54
C THR A 95 2.83 -14.38 -35.45
N GLY A 96 4.09 -14.35 -34.99
CA GLY A 96 4.82 -13.08 -34.80
C GLY A 96 4.17 -12.13 -33.78
N LYS A 97 3.24 -12.62 -32.96
CA LYS A 97 2.57 -11.81 -31.94
C LYS A 97 3.45 -11.71 -30.71
N ALA A 98 3.56 -10.49 -30.19
CA ALA A 98 4.22 -10.28 -28.91
C ALA A 98 3.35 -10.84 -27.78
N VAL A 99 3.98 -11.43 -26.76
CA VAL A 99 3.30 -12.00 -25.60
C VAL A 99 2.43 -10.94 -24.91
N ILE A 100 1.21 -11.33 -24.55
CA ILE A 100 0.25 -10.53 -23.78
C ILE A 100 -0.08 -11.32 -22.52
N LEU A 101 0.51 -10.92 -21.40
CA LEU A 101 0.18 -11.42 -20.07
C LEU A 101 -1.09 -10.74 -19.57
N SER A 102 -2.00 -11.53 -18.99
CA SER A 102 -3.28 -11.05 -18.49
C SER A 102 -3.12 -10.19 -17.24
N ALA A 103 -4.10 -9.33 -16.97
CA ALA A 103 -4.10 -8.53 -15.75
C ALA A 103 -4.14 -9.40 -14.48
N ASP A 104 -4.86 -10.52 -14.52
CA ASP A 104 -4.99 -11.43 -13.37
C ASP A 104 -3.67 -12.12 -13.00
N GLU A 105 -2.89 -12.56 -13.99
CA GLU A 105 -1.56 -13.13 -13.75
C GLU A 105 -0.61 -12.10 -13.10
N ASN A 106 -0.67 -10.84 -13.58
CA ASN A 106 0.13 -9.76 -13.02
C ASN A 106 -0.25 -9.43 -11.58
N ILE A 107 -1.56 -9.34 -11.28
CA ILE A 107 -2.06 -9.11 -9.93
C ILE A 107 -1.62 -10.26 -9.03
N LYS A 108 -1.87 -11.51 -9.42
CA LYS A 108 -1.52 -12.70 -8.66
C LYS A 108 -0.04 -12.74 -8.31
N PHE A 109 0.84 -12.46 -9.29
CA PHE A 109 2.28 -12.42 -9.05
C PHE A 109 2.67 -11.31 -8.06
N LEU A 110 2.19 -10.09 -8.26
CA LEU A 110 2.54 -8.93 -7.43
C LEU A 110 2.03 -9.08 -5.99
N GLU A 111 0.83 -9.65 -5.79
CA GLU A 111 0.29 -9.97 -4.46
C GLU A 111 1.09 -11.08 -3.77
N ASN A 112 1.44 -12.16 -4.50
CA ASN A 112 2.28 -13.22 -3.95
C ASN A 112 3.67 -12.70 -3.57
N LEU A 113 4.26 -11.84 -4.40
CA LEU A 113 5.53 -11.18 -4.09
C LEU A 113 5.43 -10.31 -2.84
N CYS A 114 4.30 -9.62 -2.65
CA CYS A 114 4.04 -8.81 -1.46
C CYS A 114 3.98 -9.68 -0.19
N ASP A 115 3.26 -10.81 -0.26
CA ASP A 115 3.20 -11.78 0.84
C ASP A 115 4.56 -12.38 1.15
N LYS A 116 5.33 -12.79 0.13
CA LYS A 116 6.72 -13.28 0.30
C LYS A 116 7.59 -12.21 0.97
N PHE A 117 7.52 -10.97 0.52
CA PHE A 117 8.30 -9.85 1.04
C PHE A 117 7.93 -9.49 2.48
N TYR A 118 6.68 -9.65 2.88
CA TYR A 118 6.28 -9.42 4.26
C TYR A 118 6.65 -10.60 5.15
N ILE A 119 6.11 -11.76 4.85
CA ILE A 119 6.19 -12.92 5.73
C ILE A 119 7.65 -13.36 5.91
N ASN A 120 8.40 -13.58 4.82
CA ASN A 120 9.75 -14.11 4.93
C ASN A 120 10.80 -13.07 5.32
N ARG A 121 10.50 -11.78 5.22
CA ARG A 121 11.40 -10.72 5.71
C ARG A 121 11.27 -10.51 7.21
N PHE A 122 10.06 -10.67 7.76
CA PHE A 122 9.77 -10.30 9.15
C PHE A 122 9.37 -11.47 10.06
N TYR A 123 9.37 -12.72 9.59
CA TYR A 123 8.89 -13.89 10.34
C TYR A 123 9.52 -14.08 11.74
N ASN A 124 10.79 -13.68 11.92
CA ASN A 124 11.52 -13.81 13.19
C ASN A 124 11.71 -12.44 13.86
N ASP A 125 10.60 -11.85 14.30
CA ASP A 125 10.54 -10.53 14.95
C ASP A 125 11.25 -9.41 14.15
N GLY A 126 10.86 -9.29 12.88
CA GLY A 126 11.39 -8.27 12.00
C GLY A 126 12.78 -8.58 11.44
N LYS A 127 13.29 -9.79 11.68
CA LYS A 127 14.47 -10.35 11.02
C LYS A 127 14.05 -11.53 10.16
N GLY A 128 14.70 -11.68 9.02
CA GLY A 128 14.39 -12.73 8.08
C GLY A 128 15.35 -12.73 6.92
N ASP A 129 14.91 -13.29 5.81
CA ASP A 129 15.75 -13.43 4.63
C ASP A 129 15.88 -12.08 3.91
N GLU A 130 16.93 -11.92 3.10
CA GLU A 130 17.14 -10.70 2.30
C GLU A 130 16.25 -10.73 1.04
N TYR A 131 15.81 -9.55 0.58
CA TYR A 131 14.84 -9.44 -0.52
C TYR A 131 15.25 -10.18 -1.81
N PHE A 132 16.53 -10.23 -2.16
CA PHE A 132 16.98 -10.99 -3.32
C PHE A 132 16.78 -12.51 -3.14
N ASP A 133 17.04 -13.04 -1.94
CA ASP A 133 16.85 -14.46 -1.66
C ASP A 133 15.37 -14.85 -1.75
N LEU A 134 14.48 -13.93 -1.35
CA LEU A 134 13.03 -14.13 -1.42
C LEU A 134 12.50 -14.31 -2.85
N ILE A 135 13.21 -13.81 -3.85
CA ILE A 135 12.80 -13.89 -5.26
C ILE A 135 12.94 -15.32 -5.80
N TYR A 136 13.85 -16.11 -5.23
CA TYR A 136 14.15 -17.47 -5.68
C TYR A 136 13.57 -18.56 -4.77
N LYS A 137 13.05 -18.18 -3.60
CA LYS A 137 12.44 -19.12 -2.64
C LYS A 137 10.93 -19.15 -2.83
N ASP A 138 10.38 -20.36 -2.80
CA ASP A 138 8.93 -20.59 -2.84
C ASP A 138 8.31 -20.88 -1.47
N GLU A 139 9.14 -21.20 -0.48
CA GLU A 139 8.69 -21.43 0.88
C GLU A 139 8.22 -20.12 1.54
N ILE A 140 7.02 -20.14 2.11
CA ILE A 140 6.48 -19.07 2.96
C ILE A 140 6.52 -19.58 4.40
N LYS A 141 7.29 -18.90 5.25
CA LYS A 141 7.41 -19.21 6.69
C LYS A 141 6.16 -18.76 7.45
N ALA A 142 6.00 -19.17 8.71
CA ALA A 142 4.98 -18.60 9.58
C ALA A 142 5.58 -17.43 10.39
N ILE A 143 4.82 -16.35 10.57
CA ILE A 143 5.21 -15.25 11.46
C ILE A 143 5.06 -15.73 12.90
N ILE A 144 6.18 -15.73 13.65
CA ILE A 144 6.21 -16.26 15.02
C ILE A 144 5.77 -15.20 16.03
N ASN A 145 6.18 -13.94 15.82
CA ASN A 145 5.91 -12.81 16.70
C ASN A 145 5.82 -11.51 15.87
N CYS A 146 5.00 -10.56 16.36
CA CYS A 146 4.72 -9.27 15.73
C CYS A 146 5.29 -8.06 16.50
N ASP A 147 6.14 -8.25 17.51
CA ASP A 147 6.75 -7.15 18.27
C ASP A 147 7.48 -6.12 17.40
N PHE A 148 7.98 -6.53 16.22
CA PHE A 148 8.58 -5.65 15.22
C PHE A 148 7.66 -4.54 14.71
N LEU A 149 6.34 -4.70 14.85
CA LEU A 149 5.35 -3.69 14.50
C LEU A 149 5.23 -2.60 15.57
N ASN A 150 5.69 -2.85 16.80
CA ASN A 150 5.58 -1.94 17.95
C ASN A 150 6.91 -1.22 18.26
N LYS A 151 7.71 -0.90 17.23
CA LYS A 151 9.06 -0.31 17.35
C LYS A 151 9.08 1.21 17.08
N GLY A 152 7.94 1.89 17.16
CA GLY A 152 7.84 3.33 16.95
C GLY A 152 8.29 3.73 15.54
N THR A 153 9.12 4.77 15.43
CA THR A 153 9.59 5.26 14.12
C THR A 153 10.54 4.31 13.38
N ALA A 154 10.92 3.18 13.97
CA ALA A 154 11.78 2.18 13.33
C ALA A 154 11.01 1.15 12.49
N VAL A 155 9.67 1.17 12.50
CA VAL A 155 8.85 0.28 11.65
C VAL A 155 9.06 0.62 10.17
N GLU A 156 9.30 -0.38 9.33
CA GLU A 156 9.61 -0.17 7.92
C GLU A 156 8.40 0.34 7.10
N ASN A 157 8.64 1.30 6.19
CA ASN A 157 7.61 1.90 5.34
C ASN A 157 6.83 0.85 4.51
N PHE A 158 7.49 -0.24 4.11
CA PHE A 158 6.86 -1.33 3.38
C PHE A 158 5.66 -1.93 4.13
N ILE A 159 5.75 -2.05 5.46
CA ILE A 159 4.67 -2.61 6.29
C ILE A 159 3.43 -1.73 6.21
N PHE A 160 3.59 -0.41 6.35
CA PHE A 160 2.48 0.54 6.23
C PHE A 160 1.87 0.55 4.84
N ASN A 161 2.70 0.55 3.79
CA ASN A 161 2.20 0.57 2.42
C ASN A 161 1.49 -0.74 2.06
N ARG A 162 1.98 -1.89 2.54
CA ARG A 162 1.30 -3.18 2.40
C ARG A 162 -0.07 -3.15 3.09
N LEU A 163 -0.13 -2.65 4.33
CA LEU A 163 -1.39 -2.50 5.04
C LEU A 163 -2.37 -1.61 4.26
N ASP A 164 -1.92 -0.44 3.78
CA ASP A 164 -2.77 0.44 2.96
C ASP A 164 -3.31 -0.27 1.71
N TYR A 165 -2.52 -1.13 1.05
CA TYR A 165 -3.01 -1.92 -0.08
C TYR A 165 -4.08 -2.94 0.34
N ILE A 166 -3.88 -3.63 1.46
CA ILE A 166 -4.87 -4.58 2.02
C ILE A 166 -6.17 -3.84 2.33
N LEU A 167 -6.07 -2.72 3.05
CA LEU A 167 -7.21 -1.87 3.39
C LEU A 167 -7.94 -1.39 2.14
N TRP A 168 -7.23 -0.96 1.10
CA TRP A 168 -7.84 -0.61 -0.17
C TRP A 168 -8.57 -1.80 -0.80
N LYS A 169 -7.94 -2.98 -0.85
CA LYS A 169 -8.52 -4.19 -1.45
C LYS A 169 -9.81 -4.62 -0.73
N SER A 170 -9.82 -4.59 0.60
CA SER A 170 -10.97 -4.95 1.43
C SER A 170 -12.10 -3.92 1.39
N LEU A 171 -11.77 -2.62 1.34
CA LEU A 171 -12.77 -1.55 1.47
C LEU A 171 -13.27 -0.99 0.13
N LYS A 172 -12.59 -1.23 -1.00
CA LYS A 172 -12.96 -0.62 -2.29
C LYS A 172 -14.33 -1.06 -2.81
N ASP A 173 -14.75 -2.30 -2.59
CA ASP A 173 -15.93 -2.86 -3.25
C ASP A 173 -17.20 -2.82 -2.40
N ASN A 174 -17.15 -2.35 -1.14
CA ASN A 174 -18.24 -2.43 -0.16
C ASN A 174 -18.86 -3.84 0.00
N GLN A 175 -18.27 -4.88 -0.61
CA GLN A 175 -18.58 -6.27 -0.36
C GLN A 175 -17.76 -6.70 0.86
N ILE A 176 -18.18 -6.23 2.03
CA ILE A 176 -17.91 -6.93 3.28
C ILE A 176 -18.68 -8.24 3.14
N THR A 177 -18.04 -9.28 2.59
CA THR A 177 -18.64 -10.61 2.59
C THR A 177 -18.80 -11.08 4.03
N ASP A 178 -19.73 -11.99 4.31
CA ASP A 178 -20.10 -12.40 5.67
C ASP A 178 -18.93 -12.90 6.55
N CYS A 179 -17.75 -13.14 5.98
CA CYS A 179 -16.49 -13.45 6.68
C CYS A 179 -15.68 -12.24 7.18
N ASP A 180 -15.89 -11.03 6.62
CA ASP A 180 -15.12 -9.81 6.94
C ASP A 180 -15.84 -8.88 7.93
N LYS A 181 -17.00 -9.33 8.45
CA LYS A 181 -17.93 -8.51 9.24
C LYS A 181 -17.37 -7.97 10.54
N ASP A 182 -16.28 -8.53 11.08
CA ASP A 182 -15.86 -8.19 12.44
C ASP A 182 -14.75 -7.11 12.52
N ILE A 183 -13.96 -6.89 11.46
CA ILE A 183 -12.82 -5.96 11.55
C ILE A 183 -13.25 -4.49 11.34
N PHE A 184 -14.17 -4.24 10.38
CA PHE A 184 -14.62 -2.90 10.00
C PHE A 184 -16.13 -2.70 10.21
N THR A 185 -16.56 -2.82 11.47
CA THR A 185 -17.96 -2.58 11.86
C THR A 185 -18.31 -1.09 11.84
N GLU A 186 -19.62 -0.76 11.82
CA GLU A 186 -20.10 0.62 12.01
C GLU A 186 -19.56 1.25 13.31
N ASN A 187 -19.29 0.45 14.33
CA ASN A 187 -18.71 0.90 15.59
C ASN A 187 -17.28 1.49 15.44
N MET A 188 -16.61 1.33 14.29
CA MET A 188 -15.31 1.96 14.02
C MET A 188 -15.42 3.42 13.57
N PHE A 189 -16.62 3.89 13.20
CA PHE A 189 -16.90 5.25 12.73
C PHE A 189 -17.62 6.04 13.82
N THR A 190 -16.89 6.41 14.85
CA THR A 190 -17.43 7.16 16.02
C THR A 190 -17.28 8.67 15.88
N ASP A 191 -16.47 9.16 14.94
CA ASP A 191 -16.31 10.58 14.62
C ASP A 191 -17.37 11.07 13.61
N ASP A 192 -18.05 12.18 13.95
CA ASP A 192 -19.13 12.77 13.14
C ASP A 192 -18.67 13.34 11.79
N HIS A 193 -17.38 13.70 11.64
CA HIS A 193 -16.85 14.31 10.43
C HIS A 193 -16.25 13.31 9.46
N PHE A 194 -15.75 12.16 9.94
CA PHE A 194 -15.11 11.12 9.14
C PHE A 194 -16.02 9.91 8.95
N THR A 195 -17.16 10.13 8.30
CA THR A 195 -18.16 9.09 8.06
C THR A 195 -17.69 7.99 7.10
N LYS A 196 -18.34 6.84 7.17
CA LYS A 196 -18.11 5.70 6.25
C LYS A 196 -18.16 6.09 4.79
N GLU A 197 -19.11 6.96 4.40
CA GLU A 197 -19.25 7.42 3.02
C GLU A 197 -18.05 8.24 2.56
N LYS A 198 -17.56 9.16 3.41
CA LYS A 198 -16.38 9.99 3.09
C LYS A 198 -15.12 9.15 2.96
N VAL A 199 -14.91 8.21 3.88
CA VAL A 199 -13.77 7.28 3.86
C VAL A 199 -13.83 6.36 2.65
N SER A 200 -14.99 5.75 2.40
CA SER A 200 -15.23 4.92 1.20
C SER A 200 -14.93 5.71 -0.07
N LYS A 201 -15.44 6.95 -0.18
CA LYS A 201 -15.19 7.82 -1.34
C LYS A 201 -13.70 8.14 -1.52
N PHE A 202 -12.98 8.41 -0.43
CA PHE A 202 -11.53 8.62 -0.51
C PHE A 202 -10.82 7.37 -1.05
N ILE A 203 -11.10 6.19 -0.50
CA ILE A 203 -10.47 4.92 -0.90
C ILE A 203 -10.79 4.61 -2.37
N LYS A 204 -12.04 4.82 -2.78
CA LYS A 204 -12.49 4.56 -4.15
C LYS A 204 -12.01 5.59 -5.15
N ASP A 205 -11.96 6.88 -4.84
CA ASP A 205 -11.79 7.90 -5.88
C ASP A 205 -10.47 8.68 -5.78
N ALA A 206 -9.86 8.75 -4.60
CA ALA A 206 -8.74 9.66 -4.32
C ALA A 206 -7.44 8.96 -3.90
N PHE A 207 -7.53 7.77 -3.32
CA PHE A 207 -6.35 7.08 -2.79
C PHE A 207 -5.35 6.73 -3.89
N LYS A 208 -4.11 7.17 -3.67
CA LYS A 208 -2.91 6.75 -4.40
C LYS A 208 -1.75 6.61 -3.43
N PHE A 209 -0.77 5.77 -3.77
CA PHE A 209 0.49 5.78 -3.04
C PHE A 209 1.30 7.03 -3.43
N THR A 210 1.90 7.66 -2.43
CA THR A 210 2.76 8.84 -2.59
C THR A 210 4.02 8.66 -1.76
N SER A 211 4.98 9.58 -1.86
CA SER A 211 6.23 9.59 -1.08
C SER A 211 6.02 9.90 0.41
N ARG A 212 5.38 8.98 1.13
CA ARG A 212 5.23 8.98 2.60
C ARG A 212 6.43 8.26 3.18
N ASN A 213 7.38 9.02 3.74
CA ASN A 213 8.67 8.49 4.18
C ASN A 213 8.95 8.74 5.66
N SER A 214 7.94 9.18 6.40
CA SER A 214 8.06 9.48 7.82
C SER A 214 7.00 8.71 8.59
N VAL A 215 7.44 7.90 9.55
CA VAL A 215 6.56 7.31 10.55
C VAL A 215 6.22 8.38 11.58
N GLU A 216 4.94 8.53 11.87
CA GLU A 216 4.38 9.52 12.78
C GLU A 216 3.62 8.83 13.91
N HIS A 217 3.87 9.29 15.13
CA HIS A 217 3.06 8.98 16.31
C HIS A 217 1.79 9.84 16.28
N TYR A 218 0.61 9.23 16.14
CA TYR A 218 -0.65 9.98 16.08
C TYR A 218 -0.95 10.65 17.43
N TYR A 219 -0.96 9.89 18.51
CA TYR A 219 -0.78 10.41 19.87
C TYR A 219 0.69 10.76 20.09
N PRO A 220 1.04 12.04 20.35
CA PRO A 220 2.42 12.50 20.35
C PRO A 220 3.18 12.10 21.62
N GLN A 221 4.51 11.95 21.51
CA GLN A 221 5.38 11.66 22.65
C GLN A 221 5.48 12.83 23.64
N ASN A 222 5.43 14.07 23.12
CA ASN A 222 5.55 15.30 23.92
C ASN A 222 4.45 16.31 23.53
N PRO A 223 3.18 16.05 23.90
CA PRO A 223 2.04 16.88 23.52
C PRO A 223 2.24 18.38 23.80
N ILE A 224 1.81 19.24 22.86
CA ILE A 224 1.82 20.70 23.04
C ILE A 224 0.61 21.15 23.87
N ASN A 225 -0.58 20.69 23.50
CA ASN A 225 -1.87 21.08 24.06
C ASN A 225 -2.63 19.86 24.61
N GLY A 226 -2.03 19.14 25.54
CA GLY A 226 -2.61 17.93 26.13
C GLY A 226 -1.70 17.29 27.17
N GLU A 227 -2.18 16.22 27.78
CA GLU A 227 -1.40 15.43 28.73
C GLU A 227 -0.60 14.34 28.01
N LYS A 228 0.56 13.98 28.56
CA LYS A 228 1.25 12.76 28.14
C LYS A 228 0.44 11.55 28.57
N LEU A 229 0.57 10.44 27.83
CA LEU A 229 0.12 9.15 28.35
C LEU A 229 0.75 8.92 29.73
N SER A 230 -0.08 8.54 30.71
CA SER A 230 0.40 8.28 32.06
C SER A 230 1.29 7.04 32.09
N ASP A 231 2.13 6.89 33.11
CA ASP A 231 2.96 5.68 33.28
C ASP A 231 2.10 4.40 33.39
N ASN A 232 0.86 4.52 33.89
CA ASN A 232 -0.09 3.41 33.96
C ASN A 232 -0.69 3.07 32.58
N ASP A 233 -0.84 4.09 31.73
CA ASP A 233 -1.37 3.90 30.39
C ASP A 233 -0.30 3.37 29.44
N ASP A 234 0.92 3.92 29.51
CA ASP A 234 2.01 3.64 28.59
C ASP A 234 3.20 2.96 29.30
N GLU A 235 3.01 1.70 29.67
CA GLU A 235 4.05 0.88 30.32
C GLU A 235 5.31 0.79 29.43
N ASN A 236 6.33 1.59 29.75
CA ASN A 236 7.60 1.67 29.03
C ASN A 236 7.47 1.96 27.52
N GLY A 237 6.51 2.79 27.10
CA GLY A 237 6.36 3.17 25.70
C GLY A 237 5.62 2.14 24.83
N LYS A 238 5.01 1.10 25.42
CA LYS A 238 4.28 0.05 24.69
C LYS A 238 3.06 0.58 23.93
N ILE A 239 2.31 1.51 24.52
CA ILE A 239 1.14 2.12 23.89
C ILE A 239 1.58 3.21 22.93
N LEU A 240 2.54 4.03 23.35
CA LEU A 240 3.08 5.09 22.51
C LEU A 240 3.66 4.53 21.21
N ASN A 241 4.47 3.48 21.28
CA ASN A 241 5.10 2.84 20.12
C ASN A 241 4.25 1.74 19.48
N ASN A 242 3.02 1.51 19.96
CA ASN A 242 2.12 0.53 19.40
C ASN A 242 1.82 0.84 17.93
N PHE A 243 1.79 -0.18 17.07
CA PHE A 243 1.48 -0.02 15.65
C PHE A 243 0.13 0.69 15.41
N GLY A 244 -0.82 0.53 16.33
CA GLY A 244 -2.07 1.26 16.35
C GLY A 244 -1.86 2.77 16.33
N ASN A 245 -0.93 3.28 17.14
CA ASN A 245 -0.60 4.70 17.24
C ASN A 245 0.28 5.24 16.10
N LEU A 246 0.77 4.38 15.19
CA LEU A 246 1.70 4.77 14.14
C LEU A 246 1.01 4.89 12.77
N CYS A 247 1.35 5.91 12.00
CA CYS A 247 0.98 6.03 10.60
C CYS A 247 2.12 6.55 9.74
N LEU A 248 2.09 6.24 8.45
CA LEU A 248 3.08 6.74 7.49
C LEU A 248 2.55 8.01 6.82
N ILE A 249 3.33 9.09 6.89
CA ILE A 249 3.01 10.41 6.35
C ILE A 249 4.20 11.00 5.57
N ASN A 250 3.97 12.09 4.85
CA ASN A 250 5.06 12.82 4.20
C ASN A 250 5.78 13.80 5.17
N HIS A 251 6.98 14.25 4.82
CA HIS A 251 7.78 15.13 5.69
C HIS A 251 7.12 16.48 5.98
N SER A 252 6.36 17.03 5.02
CA SER A 252 5.63 18.29 5.20
C SER A 252 4.52 18.15 6.24
N GLN A 253 3.76 17.05 6.17
CA GLN A 253 2.76 16.70 7.17
C GLN A 253 3.41 16.49 8.54
N ASN A 254 4.52 15.75 8.63
CA ASN A 254 5.19 15.54 9.91
C ASN A 254 5.64 16.87 10.53
N SER A 255 6.26 17.74 9.72
CA SER A 255 6.70 19.06 10.16
C SER A 255 5.53 19.94 10.66
N SER A 256 4.35 19.81 10.05
CA SER A 256 3.14 20.58 10.39
C SER A 256 2.38 20.02 11.59
N LEU A 257 2.25 18.70 11.69
CA LEU A 257 1.50 18.01 12.73
C LEU A 257 2.30 17.94 14.03
N ASN A 258 3.57 17.53 13.98
CA ASN A 258 4.50 17.50 15.11
C ASN A 258 3.84 16.94 16.39
N ASN A 259 4.00 17.63 17.51
CA ASN A 259 3.48 17.24 18.82
C ASN A 259 2.02 17.65 19.09
N ARG A 260 1.21 17.87 18.05
CA ARG A 260 -0.23 18.14 18.22
C ARG A 260 -0.99 16.92 18.73
N MET A 261 -2.08 17.13 19.45
CA MET A 261 -2.96 16.05 19.90
C MET A 261 -3.75 15.45 18.72
N PRO A 262 -4.25 14.20 18.84
CA PRO A 262 -5.04 13.53 17.80
C PRO A 262 -6.17 14.40 17.20
N ASP A 263 -6.98 15.06 18.02
CA ASP A 263 -8.07 15.94 17.56
C ASP A 263 -7.58 17.12 16.73
N GLU A 264 -6.48 17.75 17.14
CA GLU A 264 -5.84 18.83 16.40
C GLU A 264 -5.27 18.30 15.07
N LYS A 265 -4.70 17.08 15.06
CA LYS A 265 -4.12 16.46 13.86
C LYS A 265 -5.17 16.13 12.81
N LYS A 266 -6.35 15.61 13.20
CA LYS A 266 -7.45 15.33 12.25
C LYS A 266 -8.24 16.57 11.82
N SER A 267 -8.25 17.64 12.62
CA SER A 267 -9.05 18.85 12.37
C SER A 267 -8.85 19.46 10.98
N GLY A 268 -7.62 19.48 10.47
CA GLY A 268 -7.27 20.06 9.16
C GLY A 268 -7.79 19.29 7.94
N TYR A 269 -8.41 18.12 8.14
CA TYR A 269 -8.85 17.23 7.07
C TYR A 269 -10.39 17.09 6.98
N LYS A 270 -11.14 17.69 7.92
CA LYS A 270 -12.59 17.49 8.11
C LYS A 270 -13.44 17.91 6.90
N ASP A 271 -13.04 19.00 6.24
CA ASP A 271 -13.85 19.63 5.18
C ASP A 271 -13.86 18.83 3.88
N ASN A 272 -12.70 18.28 3.47
CA ASN A 272 -12.60 17.52 2.23
C ASN A 272 -11.38 16.57 2.20
N VAL A 273 -11.53 15.40 2.82
CA VAL A 273 -10.51 14.33 2.86
C VAL A 273 -9.99 13.97 1.46
N ALA A 274 -10.84 13.98 0.43
CA ALA A 274 -10.46 13.63 -0.94
C ALA A 274 -9.44 14.59 -1.58
N ARG A 275 -9.32 15.83 -1.09
CA ARG A 275 -8.26 16.77 -1.54
C ARG A 275 -6.88 16.40 -1.00
N HIS A 276 -6.81 15.58 0.06
CA HIS A 276 -5.57 15.23 0.72
C HIS A 276 -5.07 13.87 0.27
N GLN A 277 -4.75 13.74 -1.03
CA GLN A 277 -4.28 12.49 -1.66
C GLN A 277 -2.99 11.92 -1.02
N SER A 278 -2.26 12.73 -0.25
CA SER A 278 -1.10 12.29 0.51
C SER A 278 -1.43 11.50 1.78
N LEU A 279 -2.69 11.44 2.23
CA LEU A 279 -3.10 10.65 3.39
C LEU A 279 -2.98 9.14 3.11
N SER A 280 -2.46 8.39 4.07
CA SER A 280 -2.57 6.91 4.07
C SER A 280 -3.98 6.49 4.46
N ILE A 281 -4.38 5.27 4.06
CA ILE A 281 -5.69 4.74 4.46
C ILE A 281 -5.67 4.49 5.97
N LYS A 282 -4.58 3.94 6.51
CA LYS A 282 -4.42 3.74 7.96
C LYS A 282 -4.65 5.05 8.73
N GLN A 283 -4.07 6.17 8.29
CA GLN A 283 -4.26 7.47 8.94
C GLN A 283 -5.72 7.94 8.90
N ILE A 284 -6.43 7.74 7.78
CA ILE A 284 -7.84 8.10 7.70
C ILE A 284 -8.69 7.24 8.63
N LEU A 285 -8.36 5.95 8.79
CA LEU A 285 -9.03 5.08 9.76
C LEU A 285 -8.79 5.51 11.20
N MET A 286 -7.66 6.16 11.53
CA MET A 286 -7.48 6.78 12.85
C MET A 286 -8.41 7.98 13.05
N PHE A 287 -8.71 8.72 11.98
CA PHE A 287 -9.59 9.88 12.05
C PHE A 287 -11.06 9.51 12.31
N THR A 288 -11.45 8.25 12.08
CA THR A 288 -12.82 7.78 12.32
C THR A 288 -13.13 7.56 13.79
N TYR A 289 -12.12 7.58 14.66
CA TYR A 289 -12.29 7.47 16.10
C TYR A 289 -12.57 8.84 16.69
N LYS A 290 -13.63 8.93 17.52
CA LYS A 290 -13.97 10.14 18.26
C LYS A 290 -12.86 10.51 19.23
N ASP A 291 -12.53 9.57 20.12
CA ASP A 291 -11.49 9.68 21.13
C ASP A 291 -10.30 8.78 20.73
N TRP A 292 -9.08 9.17 21.11
CA TRP A 292 -7.87 8.41 20.78
C TRP A 292 -7.00 8.24 22.02
N ASP A 293 -7.26 7.17 22.75
CA ASP A 293 -6.65 6.81 24.03
C ASP A 293 -5.96 5.43 23.94
N LYS A 294 -5.51 4.91 25.09
CA LYS A 294 -4.87 3.59 25.20
C LYS A 294 -5.71 2.47 24.58
N ASP A 295 -7.00 2.43 24.90
CA ASP A 295 -7.89 1.36 24.48
C ASP A 295 -8.11 1.42 22.96
N SER A 296 -8.35 2.63 22.43
CA SER A 296 -8.49 2.88 20.99
C SER A 296 -7.22 2.55 20.21
N ILE A 297 -6.04 2.90 20.76
CA ILE A 297 -4.73 2.57 20.18
C ILE A 297 -4.55 1.05 20.10
N GLN A 298 -4.84 0.34 21.19
CA GLN A 298 -4.67 -1.11 21.26
C GLN A 298 -5.64 -1.82 20.30
N GLU A 299 -6.93 -1.46 20.35
CA GLU A 299 -7.96 -2.03 19.47
C GLU A 299 -7.60 -1.80 17.99
N HIS A 300 -7.26 -0.57 17.61
CA HIS A 300 -6.86 -0.27 16.24
C HIS A 300 -5.60 -1.05 15.85
N GLY A 301 -4.61 -1.14 16.74
CA GLY A 301 -3.38 -1.89 16.54
C GLY A 301 -3.65 -3.37 16.25
N GLU A 302 -4.44 -4.03 17.10
CA GLU A 302 -4.82 -5.45 16.95
C GLU A 302 -5.48 -5.71 15.60
N LYS A 303 -6.44 -4.87 15.20
CA LYS A 303 -7.11 -4.97 13.89
C LYS A 303 -6.14 -4.84 12.72
N MET A 304 -5.21 -3.88 12.76
CA MET A 304 -4.25 -3.67 11.68
C MET A 304 -3.23 -4.82 11.59
N ILE A 305 -2.80 -5.37 12.73
CA ILE A 305 -1.88 -6.49 12.80
C ILE A 305 -2.54 -7.78 12.29
N GLN A 306 -3.82 -8.01 12.63
CA GLN A 306 -4.59 -9.13 12.12
C GLN A 306 -4.60 -9.14 10.59
N LEU A 307 -4.98 -8.01 9.96
CA LEU A 307 -5.01 -7.87 8.50
C LEU A 307 -3.64 -8.06 7.86
N LEU A 308 -2.58 -7.56 8.50
CA LEU A 308 -1.22 -7.72 8.00
C LEU A 308 -0.79 -9.19 7.98
N ASN A 309 -1.20 -10.00 8.94
CA ASN A 309 -0.76 -11.40 9.00
C ASN A 309 -1.52 -12.33 8.04
N GLU A 310 -2.54 -11.82 7.35
CA GLU A 310 -3.26 -12.56 6.32
C GLU A 310 -2.55 -12.47 4.96
N LYS A 311 -2.66 -13.55 4.18
CA LYS A 311 -2.17 -13.57 2.80
C LYS A 311 -3.11 -12.79 1.90
N ILE A 312 -2.53 -11.97 1.04
CA ILE A 312 -3.25 -11.19 0.03
C ILE A 312 -3.60 -12.07 -1.17
N SER A 313 -2.67 -12.95 -1.56
CA SER A 313 -2.84 -13.82 -2.73
C SER A 313 -3.79 -14.98 -2.43
N THR A 314 -4.81 -15.15 -3.27
CA THR A 314 -5.73 -16.29 -3.26
C THR A 314 -5.21 -17.51 -4.03
#